data_AF-A0A925CBY2-F1
#
_entry.id   AF-A0A925CBY2-F1
#
_cell.length_a   1.000
_cell.length_b   1.000
_cell.length_c   1.000
_cell.angle_alpha   90.00
_cell.angle_beta   90.00
_cell.angle_gamma   90.00
#
_symmetry.space_group_name_H-M   'P 1'
#
loop_
_entity.id
_entity.type
_entity.pdbx_description
1 polymer ?
#
loop_
_entity_poly.entity_id
_entity_poly.type
_entity_poly.pdbx_seq_one_letter_code
_entity_poly.pdbx_strand_id
1 'polypeptide(L)'
;MKTALWSACAISALIVAALPSGAPAQMDEPATQRRAASVEQLIRLYNSDRGSIQRFYDMEWSEERFDRLERFYGEWQAKLAAVDAAELAGEAQVDLVLLRNEVEGAISHLELDRARLKEMEGLLPFRDAIQVLERERRQMEQVDAEGAAGVLAGIEAKVKSARERIEAGRKRKKGDDGKAARESEPEGGAEEADDGGIEVSPVLARRTAAAVRELRDTLNEWARFYEGYEPAFSWWTRRPLADANKALDEYAKYLRETIAGLKGEDEDPLVGDPIGRETLLADLKQEMIAYTPEQLIAIAEEQFAWCEAEMLRATAEMGLGDDWRGALGKVKAAHAAPGEQDNLVAEQARFAIAFVKERDLVSVPELCEETWHLRMLSPESQKTLPFAVYGGQYMGVAYAAESMGHEDKLMSMRGNNRHFSRIVTPHELIPGHHLQGYVAARSRPYRQTFSTPFLVEGWAVYWEMRLWELGYPLSPEDRIGMLFWRMHRCARIIVSLRFHLDEMTPQQMIDFLVERVGHERSGATSEVRRYIGGDYSPLYQCGYMVGALQMRALHRELVEGEDGGRGAMTDKQFNDRVLLEGPIPIELIRASLRDEQPKTEAKWMFAGERK
;
A
#
# COMPACT_ATOMS: atom_id res chain seq x y z
N MET A 1 -24.75 71.76 -46.25
CA MET A 1 -24.61 70.94 -47.48
C MET A 1 -23.89 69.66 -47.04
N LYS A 2 -24.57 68.52 -46.81
CA LYS A 2 -24.81 67.38 -47.76
C LYS A 2 -23.54 67.10 -48.59
N THR A 3 -22.84 65.96 -48.53
CA THR A 3 -23.20 64.52 -48.60
C THR A 3 -22.02 63.65 -48.06
N ALA A 4 -22.22 62.60 -47.22
CA ALA A 4 -22.39 61.16 -47.55
C ALA A 4 -21.26 60.57 -48.46
N LEU A 5 -20.65 59.38 -48.30
CA LEU A 5 -20.65 58.21 -47.40
C LEU A 5 -19.61 57.22 -48.00
N TRP A 6 -18.96 56.34 -47.22
CA TRP A 6 -18.53 54.94 -47.52
C TRP A 6 -17.24 54.48 -46.82
N SER A 7 -17.36 53.28 -46.24
CA SER A 7 -16.42 52.49 -45.46
C SER A 7 -15.21 51.95 -46.24
N ALA A 8 -14.10 51.72 -45.55
CA ALA A 8 -13.19 50.61 -45.82
C ALA A 8 -12.44 50.20 -44.54
N CYS A 9 -12.70 48.98 -44.08
CA CYS A 9 -11.92 48.29 -43.05
C CYS A 9 -10.51 47.99 -43.58
N ALA A 10 -9.47 48.41 -42.87
CA ALA A 10 -8.11 47.95 -43.10
C ALA A 10 -7.73 46.95 -42.01
N ILE A 11 -7.69 45.68 -42.40
CA ILE A 11 -7.16 44.55 -41.65
C ILE A 11 -5.67 44.82 -41.40
N SER A 12 -5.29 45.03 -40.15
CA SER A 12 -3.87 45.04 -39.75
C SER A 12 -3.43 43.58 -39.59
N ALA A 13 -2.63 43.10 -40.55
CA ALA A 13 -1.97 41.81 -40.46
C ALA A 13 -0.93 41.86 -39.33
N LEU A 14 -1.28 41.29 -38.18
CA LEU A 14 -0.30 40.92 -37.15
C LEU A 14 0.51 39.74 -37.69
N ILE A 15 1.76 40.03 -38.04
CA ILE A 15 2.78 39.03 -38.31
C ILE A 15 2.98 38.24 -37.01
N VAL A 16 2.42 37.02 -36.96
CA VAL A 16 2.80 36.02 -35.96
C VAL A 16 4.22 35.60 -36.32
N ALA A 17 5.21 36.19 -35.64
CA ALA A 17 6.56 35.65 -35.65
C ALA A 17 6.49 34.27 -34.99
N ALA A 18 6.72 33.22 -35.78
CA ALA A 18 6.94 31.88 -35.26
C ALA A 18 8.14 31.95 -34.29
N LEU A 19 7.87 31.79 -33.00
CA LEU A 19 8.93 31.59 -32.01
C LEU A 19 9.71 30.33 -32.42
N PRO A 20 11.05 30.39 -32.50
CA PRO A 20 11.82 29.18 -32.73
C PRO A 20 11.53 28.22 -31.58
N SER A 21 11.18 26.98 -31.90
CA SER A 21 11.19 25.86 -30.96
C SER A 21 12.63 25.65 -30.51
N GLY A 22 13.08 26.47 -29.55
CA GLY A 22 14.38 26.31 -28.92
C GLY A 22 14.42 24.95 -28.25
N ALA A 23 15.46 24.19 -28.52
CA ALA A 23 15.79 23.03 -27.70
C ALA A 23 15.75 23.45 -26.23
N PRO A 24 15.27 22.59 -25.31
CA PRO A 24 15.18 22.93 -23.90
C PRO A 24 16.54 23.45 -23.42
N ALA A 25 16.54 24.56 -22.68
CA ALA A 25 17.75 25.13 -22.12
C ALA A 25 18.39 24.08 -21.19
N GLN A 26 19.44 23.43 -21.67
CA GLN A 26 20.25 22.51 -20.88
C GLN A 26 21.31 23.32 -20.15
N MET A 27 21.59 22.97 -18.91
CA MET A 27 22.78 23.49 -18.25
C MET A 27 24.02 23.03 -19.04
N ASP A 28 24.91 23.98 -19.35
CA ASP A 28 26.19 23.67 -19.98
C ASP A 28 27.07 22.89 -19.00
N GLU A 29 26.94 21.55 -19.01
CA GLU A 29 27.84 20.70 -18.26
C GLU A 29 29.25 20.75 -18.90
N PRO A 30 30.30 20.99 -18.10
CA PRO A 30 31.68 20.88 -18.53
C PRO A 30 31.91 19.56 -19.27
N ALA A 31 32.66 19.57 -20.38
CA ALA A 31 32.93 18.36 -21.16
C ALA A 31 33.53 17.20 -20.33
N THR A 32 34.15 17.51 -19.19
CA THR A 32 34.67 16.55 -18.20
C THR A 32 33.59 15.84 -17.37
N GLN A 33 32.37 16.36 -17.30
CA GLN A 33 31.20 15.76 -16.65
C GLN A 33 30.29 14.98 -17.61
N ARG A 34 30.47 15.12 -18.93
CA ARG A 34 29.75 14.37 -19.97
C ARG A 34 30.22 12.90 -20.05
N ARG A 35 30.10 12.16 -18.96
CA ARG A 35 30.14 10.69 -18.98
C ARG A 35 28.73 10.18 -19.28
N ALA A 36 28.60 9.00 -19.89
CA ALA A 36 27.32 8.31 -19.92
C ALA A 36 26.82 8.15 -18.47
N ALA A 37 25.59 8.56 -18.20
CA ALA A 37 25.03 8.49 -16.85
C ALA A 37 25.01 7.02 -16.41
N SER A 38 25.55 6.72 -15.22
CA SER A 38 25.40 5.40 -14.64
C SER A 38 23.93 5.11 -14.35
N VAL A 39 23.55 3.83 -14.24
CA VAL A 39 22.15 3.48 -13.93
C VAL A 39 21.73 4.04 -12.56
N GLU A 40 22.63 4.08 -11.58
CA GLU A 40 22.39 4.78 -10.31
C GLU A 40 22.02 6.26 -10.52
N GLN A 41 22.74 6.97 -11.39
CA GLN A 41 22.44 8.37 -11.72
C GLN A 41 21.08 8.50 -12.41
N LEU A 42 20.72 7.55 -13.28
CA LEU A 42 19.38 7.48 -13.89
C LEU A 42 18.29 7.30 -12.83
N ILE A 43 18.49 6.41 -11.84
CA ILE A 43 17.54 6.20 -10.74
C ILE A 43 17.36 7.48 -9.92
N ARG A 44 18.45 8.16 -9.57
CA ARG A 44 18.40 9.43 -8.82
C ARG A 44 17.67 10.52 -9.59
N LEU A 45 17.92 10.61 -10.89
CA LEU A 45 17.26 11.55 -11.79
C LEU A 45 15.76 11.22 -11.93
N TYR A 46 15.39 9.96 -12.13
CA TYR A 46 14.00 9.51 -12.14
C TYR A 46 13.26 9.92 -10.87
N ASN A 47 13.86 9.67 -9.70
CA ASN A 47 13.26 10.03 -8.42
C ASN A 47 13.07 11.55 -8.26
N SER A 48 14.04 12.33 -8.72
CA SER A 48 13.99 13.80 -8.65
C SER A 48 12.96 14.39 -9.61
N ASP A 49 12.89 13.88 -10.84
CA ASP A 49 11.93 14.32 -11.85
C ASP A 49 10.51 13.91 -11.45
N ARG A 50 10.30 12.65 -11.03
CA ARG A 50 9.02 12.15 -10.53
C ARG A 50 8.52 13.00 -9.36
N GLY A 51 9.38 13.24 -8.37
CA GLY A 51 9.03 14.06 -7.21
C GLY A 51 8.69 15.51 -7.59
N SER A 52 9.35 16.08 -8.59
CA SER A 52 9.05 17.43 -9.07
C SER A 52 7.68 17.49 -9.76
N ILE A 53 7.36 16.49 -10.58
CA ILE A 53 6.05 16.40 -11.24
C ILE A 53 4.95 16.17 -10.21
N GLN A 54 5.10 15.22 -9.30
CA GLN A 54 4.09 14.89 -8.29
C GLN A 54 3.78 16.05 -7.35
N ARG A 55 4.78 16.86 -6.97
CA ARG A 55 4.56 18.05 -6.14
C ARG A 55 3.93 19.22 -6.90
N PHE A 56 4.09 19.29 -8.22
CA PHE A 56 3.54 20.39 -9.02
C PHE A 56 2.15 20.08 -9.58
N TYR A 57 1.91 18.82 -9.95
CA TYR A 57 0.62 18.28 -10.37
C TYR A 57 0.00 17.49 -9.20
N ASP A 58 -0.32 18.20 -8.14
CA ASP A 58 -0.77 17.70 -6.83
C ASP A 58 -2.26 17.33 -6.76
N MET A 59 -3.07 17.79 -7.72
CA MET A 59 -4.48 17.42 -7.82
C MET A 59 -4.66 16.01 -8.38
N GLU A 60 -4.88 15.03 -7.50
CA GLU A 60 -4.90 13.59 -7.80
C GLU A 60 -5.82 13.21 -8.97
N TRP A 61 -7.07 13.67 -8.94
CA TRP A 61 -8.10 13.32 -9.92
C TRP A 61 -8.22 14.32 -11.07
N SER A 62 -7.11 14.89 -11.54
CA SER A 62 -7.08 15.84 -12.66
C SER A 62 -6.53 15.26 -13.96
N GLU A 63 -7.15 15.61 -15.09
CA GLU A 63 -6.72 15.13 -16.42
C GLU A 63 -5.29 15.58 -16.73
N GLU A 64 -4.93 16.80 -16.34
CA GLU A 64 -3.59 17.35 -16.57
C GLU A 64 -2.50 16.59 -15.82
N ARG A 65 -2.80 16.10 -14.61
CA ARG A 65 -1.88 15.25 -13.86
C ARG A 65 -1.71 13.92 -14.57
N PHE A 66 -2.79 13.27 -14.98
CA PHE A 66 -2.74 12.01 -15.73
C PHE A 66 -1.93 12.16 -17.02
N ASP A 67 -2.26 13.14 -17.86
CA ASP A 67 -1.58 13.39 -19.13
C ASP A 67 -0.08 13.71 -18.93
N ARG A 68 0.26 14.46 -17.87
CA ARG A 68 1.66 14.77 -17.57
C ARG A 68 2.44 13.53 -17.12
N LEU A 69 1.85 12.70 -16.27
CA LEU A 69 2.46 11.47 -15.77
C LEU A 69 2.61 10.43 -16.89
N GLU A 70 1.60 10.28 -17.77
CA GLU A 70 1.69 9.43 -18.96
C GLU A 70 2.87 9.84 -19.85
N ARG A 71 2.99 11.15 -20.12
CA ARG A 71 4.13 11.68 -20.88
C ARG A 71 5.45 11.39 -20.18
N PHE A 72 5.52 11.63 -18.87
CA PHE A 72 6.72 11.38 -18.08
C PHE A 72 7.18 9.92 -18.16
N TYR A 73 6.27 8.98 -17.93
CA TYR A 73 6.62 7.56 -17.98
C TYR A 73 6.95 7.11 -19.40
N GLY A 74 6.28 7.63 -20.43
CA GLY A 74 6.64 7.37 -21.84
C GLY A 74 8.04 7.90 -22.21
N GLU A 75 8.40 9.10 -21.75
CA GLU A 75 9.74 9.67 -21.91
C GLU A 75 10.81 8.80 -21.22
N TRP A 76 10.53 8.30 -20.01
CA TRP A 76 11.43 7.41 -19.27
C TRP A 76 11.53 6.03 -19.91
N GLN A 77 10.44 5.46 -20.41
CA GLN A 77 10.46 4.19 -21.12
C GLN A 77 11.35 4.28 -22.36
N ALA A 78 11.24 5.35 -23.15
CA ALA A 78 12.10 5.60 -24.31
C ALA A 78 13.58 5.78 -23.90
N LYS A 79 13.84 6.51 -22.81
CA LYS A 79 15.19 6.72 -22.27
C LYS A 79 15.84 5.40 -21.81
N LEU A 80 15.07 4.54 -21.14
CA LEU A 80 15.55 3.25 -20.63
C LEU A 80 15.71 2.21 -21.74
N ALA A 81 14.94 2.30 -22.83
CA ALA A 81 15.10 1.47 -24.01
C ALA A 81 16.39 1.78 -24.78
N ALA A 82 16.91 3.01 -24.68
CA ALA A 82 18.17 3.42 -25.30
C ALA A 82 19.43 2.98 -24.52
N VAL A 83 19.29 2.44 -23.31
CA VAL A 83 20.41 1.91 -22.51
C VAL A 83 20.80 0.52 -23.01
N ASP A 84 22.04 0.37 -23.49
CA ASP A 84 22.57 -0.94 -23.89
C ASP A 84 22.89 -1.81 -22.67
N ALA A 85 22.01 -2.77 -22.41
CA ALA A 85 22.15 -3.70 -21.27
C ALA A 85 23.37 -4.63 -21.39
N ALA A 86 23.90 -4.83 -22.60
CA ALA A 86 25.07 -5.69 -22.84
C ALA A 86 26.39 -5.03 -22.41
N GLU A 87 26.43 -3.69 -22.32
CA GLU A 87 27.58 -2.95 -21.82
C GLU A 87 27.59 -2.83 -20.28
N LEU A 88 26.49 -3.20 -19.63
CA LEU A 88 26.36 -3.22 -18.18
C LEU A 88 26.79 -4.58 -17.62
N ALA A 89 27.34 -4.58 -16.40
CA ALA A 89 27.69 -5.80 -15.70
C ALA A 89 27.26 -5.72 -14.22
N GLY A 90 26.92 -6.89 -13.66
CA GLY A 90 26.56 -7.05 -12.26
C GLY A 90 25.42 -6.12 -11.83
N GLU A 91 25.67 -5.34 -10.79
CA GLU A 91 24.69 -4.49 -10.12
C GLU A 91 23.98 -3.48 -11.03
N ALA A 92 24.67 -2.94 -12.04
CA ALA A 92 24.07 -1.97 -12.95
C ALA A 92 22.94 -2.60 -13.80
N GLN A 93 23.00 -3.91 -14.06
CA GLN A 93 21.93 -4.61 -14.77
C GLN A 93 20.72 -4.83 -13.87
N VAL A 94 20.94 -5.15 -12.59
CA VAL A 94 19.86 -5.26 -11.59
C VAL A 94 19.14 -3.91 -11.47
N ASP A 95 19.90 -2.82 -11.32
CA ASP A 95 19.37 -1.47 -11.25
C ASP A 95 18.55 -1.07 -12.48
N LEU A 96 18.96 -1.53 -13.67
CA LEU A 96 18.25 -1.24 -14.92
C LEU A 96 16.91 -1.98 -14.97
N VAL A 97 16.88 -3.25 -14.55
CA VAL A 97 15.63 -4.03 -14.46
C VAL A 97 14.70 -3.43 -13.43
N LEU A 98 15.21 -3.03 -12.25
CA LEU A 98 14.41 -2.35 -11.22
C LEU A 98 13.73 -1.08 -11.76
N LEU A 99 14.51 -0.21 -12.42
CA LEU A 99 13.98 1.04 -12.94
C LEU A 99 12.99 0.81 -14.10
N ARG A 100 13.20 -0.20 -14.94
CA ARG A 100 12.22 -0.59 -15.98
C ARG A 100 10.90 -1.09 -15.37
N ASN A 101 10.99 -2.00 -14.41
CA ASN A 101 9.80 -2.55 -13.75
C ASN A 101 9.01 -1.47 -13.00
N GLU A 102 9.69 -0.53 -12.35
CA GLU A 102 9.06 0.61 -11.68
C GLU A 102 8.28 1.50 -12.66
N VAL A 103 8.85 1.81 -13.82
CA VAL A 103 8.16 2.62 -14.85
C VAL A 103 6.97 1.86 -15.45
N GLU A 104 7.12 0.56 -15.74
CA GLU A 104 6.03 -0.27 -16.26
C GLU A 104 4.87 -0.42 -15.25
N GLY A 105 5.20 -0.63 -13.97
CA GLY A 105 4.22 -0.69 -12.89
C GLY A 105 3.48 0.64 -12.73
N ALA A 106 4.22 1.75 -12.71
CA ALA A 106 3.63 3.08 -12.59
C ALA A 106 2.68 3.44 -13.75
N ILE A 107 2.95 2.96 -14.97
CA ILE A 107 2.02 3.08 -16.11
C ILE A 107 0.75 2.28 -15.84
N SER A 108 0.88 1.02 -15.40
CA SER A 108 -0.26 0.13 -15.14
C SER A 108 -1.17 0.69 -14.03
N HIS A 109 -0.59 1.24 -12.95
CA HIS A 109 -1.37 1.91 -11.89
C HIS A 109 -2.04 3.19 -12.37
N LEU A 110 -1.38 3.96 -13.24
CA LEU A 110 -1.97 5.18 -13.82
C LEU A 110 -3.19 4.86 -14.71
N GLU A 111 -3.13 3.76 -15.46
CA GLU A 111 -4.27 3.26 -16.26
C GLU A 111 -5.46 2.85 -15.37
N LEU A 112 -5.19 2.16 -14.26
CA LEU A 112 -6.21 1.81 -13.27
C LEU A 112 -6.87 3.05 -12.66
N ASP A 113 -6.08 4.05 -12.27
CA ASP A 113 -6.60 5.30 -11.70
C ASP A 113 -7.45 6.06 -12.72
N ARG A 114 -7.03 6.09 -13.99
CA ARG A 114 -7.84 6.69 -15.08
C ARG A 114 -9.15 5.94 -15.28
N ALA A 115 -9.16 4.61 -15.19
CA ALA A 115 -10.39 3.81 -15.24
C ALA A 115 -11.33 4.11 -14.05
N ARG A 116 -10.78 4.21 -12.83
CA ARG A 116 -11.54 4.58 -11.62
C ARG A 116 -12.11 5.98 -11.71
N LEU A 117 -11.38 6.93 -12.29
CA LEU A 117 -11.88 8.29 -12.51
C LEU A 117 -13.10 8.29 -13.44
N LYS A 118 -13.06 7.48 -14.50
CA LYS A 118 -14.19 7.31 -15.43
C LYS A 118 -15.44 6.78 -14.73
N GLU A 119 -15.29 5.87 -13.76
CA GLU A 119 -16.42 5.40 -12.93
C GLU A 119 -17.02 6.51 -12.06
N MET A 120 -16.21 7.48 -11.63
CA MET A 120 -16.64 8.59 -10.77
C MET A 120 -17.13 9.82 -11.54
N GLU A 121 -16.90 9.91 -12.86
CA GLU A 121 -17.13 11.11 -13.67
C GLU A 121 -18.56 11.67 -13.51
N GLY A 122 -19.57 10.78 -13.55
CA GLY A 122 -20.97 11.16 -13.37
C GLY A 122 -21.34 11.69 -11.98
N LEU A 123 -20.48 11.45 -10.98
CA LEU A 123 -20.65 11.83 -9.58
C LEU A 123 -19.83 13.09 -9.20
N LEU A 124 -18.95 13.56 -10.08
CA LEU A 124 -18.05 14.68 -9.84
C LEU A 124 -18.25 15.87 -10.82
N PRO A 125 -19.48 16.35 -11.09
CA PRO A 125 -19.73 17.37 -12.12
C PRO A 125 -19.06 18.74 -11.85
N PHE A 126 -18.59 18.98 -10.62
CA PHE A 126 -17.86 20.18 -10.20
C PHE A 126 -16.35 20.06 -10.37
N ARG A 127 -15.81 18.87 -10.65
CA ARG A 127 -14.37 18.62 -10.78
C ARG A 127 -13.70 19.57 -11.77
N ASP A 128 -14.24 19.69 -12.99
CA ASP A 128 -13.62 20.50 -14.04
C ASP A 128 -13.57 21.99 -13.68
N ALA A 129 -14.56 22.48 -12.94
CA ALA A 129 -14.57 23.85 -12.45
C ALA A 129 -13.43 24.11 -11.46
N ILE A 130 -13.19 23.17 -10.54
CA ILE A 130 -12.08 23.24 -9.58
C ILE A 130 -10.73 23.10 -10.31
N GLN A 131 -10.63 22.19 -11.28
CA GLN A 131 -9.42 22.02 -12.10
C GLN A 131 -9.00 23.31 -12.81
N VAL A 132 -9.97 24.06 -13.36
CA VAL A 132 -9.71 25.34 -14.04
C VAL A 132 -9.10 26.36 -13.07
N LEU A 133 -9.75 26.59 -11.92
CA LEU A 133 -9.28 27.54 -10.90
C LEU A 133 -7.85 27.22 -10.43
N GLU A 134 -7.60 25.94 -10.19
CA GLU A 134 -6.31 25.47 -9.71
C GLU A 134 -5.23 25.54 -10.80
N ARG A 135 -5.56 25.24 -12.06
CA ARG A 135 -4.64 25.43 -13.18
C ARG A 135 -4.20 26.88 -13.33
N GLU A 136 -5.16 27.81 -13.33
CA GLU A 136 -4.87 29.24 -13.50
C GLU A 136 -3.94 29.74 -12.39
N ARG A 137 -4.18 29.29 -11.14
CA ARG A 137 -3.27 29.53 -10.01
C ARG A 137 -1.87 28.95 -10.27
N ARG A 138 -1.76 27.70 -10.70
CA ARG A 138 -0.45 27.07 -11.02
C ARG A 138 0.31 27.78 -12.14
N GLN A 139 -0.42 28.32 -13.12
CA GLN A 139 0.13 29.09 -14.22
C GLN A 139 0.49 30.53 -13.83
N MET A 140 0.22 30.93 -12.58
CA MET A 140 0.43 32.28 -12.06
C MET A 140 -0.35 33.33 -12.87
N GLU A 141 -1.50 32.94 -13.40
CA GLU A 141 -2.40 33.88 -14.06
C GLU A 141 -3.03 34.81 -13.03
N GLN A 142 -3.38 36.02 -13.45
CA GLN A 142 -4.05 36.97 -12.57
C GLN A 142 -5.47 36.48 -12.28
N VAL A 143 -5.82 36.38 -10.99
CA VAL A 143 -7.14 35.90 -10.59
C VAL A 143 -8.25 36.87 -11.00
N ASP A 144 -9.21 36.38 -11.78
CA ASP A 144 -10.51 37.04 -11.96
C ASP A 144 -11.39 36.71 -10.76
N ALA A 145 -11.36 37.58 -9.75
CA ALA A 145 -12.11 37.37 -8.50
C ALA A 145 -13.63 37.26 -8.70
N GLU A 146 -14.20 38.03 -9.64
CA GLU A 146 -15.64 38.00 -9.93
C GLU A 146 -16.00 36.70 -10.67
N GLY A 147 -15.22 36.35 -11.71
CA GLY A 147 -15.36 35.09 -12.43
C GLY A 147 -15.23 33.88 -11.50
N ALA A 148 -14.22 33.86 -10.64
CA ALA A 148 -14.00 32.80 -9.66
C ALA A 148 -15.16 32.67 -8.67
N ALA A 149 -15.74 33.79 -8.21
CA ALA A 149 -16.94 33.77 -7.38
C ALA A 149 -18.15 33.16 -8.11
N GLY A 150 -18.31 33.44 -9.41
CA GLY A 150 -19.33 32.80 -10.25
C GLY A 150 -19.13 31.29 -10.37
N VAL A 151 -17.88 30.83 -10.56
CA VAL A 151 -17.53 29.40 -10.58
C VAL A 151 -17.87 28.72 -9.25
N LEU A 152 -17.45 29.32 -8.13
CA LEU A 152 -17.74 28.83 -6.78
C LEU A 152 -19.24 28.72 -6.52
N ALA A 153 -20.01 29.75 -6.87
CA ALA A 153 -21.47 29.74 -6.71
C ALA A 153 -22.16 28.63 -7.52
N GLY A 154 -21.56 28.23 -8.66
CA GLY A 154 -22.06 27.13 -9.49
C GLY A 154 -21.86 25.73 -8.90
N ILE A 155 -20.94 25.55 -7.94
CA ILE A 155 -20.62 24.24 -7.36
C ILE A 155 -21.84 23.65 -6.62
N GLU A 156 -22.57 24.47 -5.86
CA GLU A 156 -23.76 24.01 -5.12
C GLU A 156 -24.82 23.41 -6.05
N ALA A 157 -25.10 24.07 -7.17
CA ALA A 157 -26.06 23.57 -8.17
C ALA A 157 -25.61 22.24 -8.78
N LYS A 158 -24.31 22.08 -9.06
CA LYS A 158 -23.72 20.85 -9.58
C LYS A 158 -23.79 19.70 -8.57
N VAL A 159 -23.50 19.97 -7.29
CA VAL A 159 -23.64 19.01 -6.18
C VAL A 159 -25.10 18.56 -6.05
N LYS A 160 -26.04 19.50 -6.08
CA LYS A 160 -27.48 19.21 -6.01
C LYS A 160 -27.92 18.29 -7.15
N SER A 161 -27.50 18.60 -8.38
CA SER A 161 -27.79 17.77 -9.56
C SER A 161 -27.23 16.35 -9.41
N ALA A 162 -25.99 16.19 -8.96
CA ALA A 162 -25.40 14.86 -8.73
C ALA A 162 -26.22 14.07 -7.70
N ARG A 163 -26.62 14.71 -6.60
CA ARG A 163 -27.45 14.07 -5.56
C ARG A 163 -28.82 13.64 -6.08
N GLU A 164 -29.50 14.49 -6.84
CA GLU A 164 -30.81 14.17 -7.44
C GLU A 164 -30.71 12.95 -8.38
N ARG A 165 -29.63 12.86 -9.18
CA ARG A 165 -29.37 11.69 -10.04
C ARG A 165 -29.15 10.41 -9.24
N ILE A 166 -28.40 10.47 -8.14
CA ILE A 166 -28.23 9.31 -7.24
C ILE A 166 -29.57 8.91 -6.62
N GLU A 167 -30.37 9.87 -6.16
CA GLU A 167 -31.67 9.59 -5.55
C GLU A 167 -32.67 8.99 -6.56
N ALA A 168 -32.64 9.42 -7.82
CA ALA A 168 -33.40 8.81 -8.91
C ALA A 168 -32.98 7.34 -9.15
N GLY A 169 -31.68 7.07 -9.27
CA GLY A 169 -31.15 5.71 -9.40
C GLY A 169 -31.54 4.79 -8.24
N ARG A 170 -31.48 5.29 -7.00
CA ARG A 170 -31.90 4.54 -5.80
C ARG A 170 -33.39 4.20 -5.79
N LYS A 171 -34.26 5.10 -6.28
CA LYS A 171 -35.70 4.85 -6.38
C LYS A 171 -35.99 3.77 -7.42
N ARG A 172 -35.28 3.78 -8.55
CA ARG A 172 -35.38 2.77 -9.61
C ARG A 172 -35.05 1.37 -9.07
N LYS A 173 -33.89 1.22 -8.43
CA LYS A 173 -33.46 -0.06 -7.82
C LYS A 173 -34.48 -0.62 -6.82
N LYS A 174 -35.05 0.24 -5.95
CA LYS A 174 -36.12 -0.17 -5.02
C LYS A 174 -37.41 -0.61 -5.73
N GLY A 175 -37.72 -0.01 -6.88
CA GLY A 175 -38.85 -0.42 -7.72
C GLY A 175 -38.62 -1.78 -8.38
N ASP A 176 -37.40 -2.05 -8.83
CA ASP A 176 -37.02 -3.32 -9.47
C ASP A 176 -36.89 -4.47 -8.46
N ASP A 177 -36.28 -4.25 -7.29
CA ASP A 177 -36.27 -5.25 -6.19
C ASP A 177 -37.70 -5.57 -5.71
N GLY A 178 -38.60 -4.58 -5.73
CA GLY A 178 -40.01 -4.73 -5.38
C GLY A 178 -40.84 -5.45 -6.45
N LYS A 179 -40.45 -5.35 -7.73
CA LYS A 179 -41.02 -6.11 -8.85
C LYS A 179 -40.45 -7.53 -8.94
N ALA A 180 -39.16 -7.75 -8.70
CA ALA A 180 -38.56 -9.08 -8.69
C ALA A 180 -39.12 -10.01 -7.58
N ALA A 181 -39.67 -9.43 -6.50
CA ALA A 181 -40.41 -10.16 -5.48
C ALA A 181 -41.88 -10.49 -5.88
N ARG A 182 -42.35 -10.02 -7.04
CA ARG A 182 -43.69 -10.26 -7.58
C ARG A 182 -43.63 -10.56 -9.09
N GLU A 183 -43.70 -11.85 -9.40
CA GLU A 183 -44.02 -12.45 -10.71
C GLU A 183 -42.86 -13.08 -11.51
N SER A 184 -43.03 -14.39 -11.70
CA SER A 184 -42.52 -15.20 -12.79
C SER A 184 -43.43 -15.05 -14.02
N GLU A 185 -42.86 -14.58 -15.13
CA GLU A 185 -43.19 -14.79 -16.57
C GLU A 185 -43.14 -13.50 -17.41
N PRO A 186 -42.73 -13.58 -18.69
CA PRO A 186 -42.11 -12.48 -19.41
C PRO A 186 -43.07 -11.82 -20.40
N GLU A 187 -43.21 -10.51 -20.35
CA GLU A 187 -43.75 -9.77 -21.50
C GLU A 187 -43.05 -8.42 -21.71
N GLY A 188 -42.65 -8.21 -22.96
CA GLY A 188 -42.85 -6.96 -23.66
C GLY A 188 -41.83 -5.86 -23.41
N GLY A 189 -40.86 -5.76 -24.33
CA GLY A 189 -39.91 -4.66 -24.41
C GLY A 189 -40.60 -3.29 -24.43
N ALA A 190 -40.28 -2.48 -23.43
CA ALA A 190 -40.38 -1.04 -23.47
C ALA A 190 -38.94 -0.51 -23.41
N GLU A 191 -38.55 0.28 -24.39
CA GLU A 191 -37.33 1.10 -24.30
C GLU A 191 -37.45 1.97 -23.05
N GLU A 192 -36.61 1.69 -22.04
CA GLU A 192 -36.53 2.50 -20.84
C GLU A 192 -36.04 3.91 -21.22
N ALA A 193 -36.88 4.91 -20.96
CA ALA A 193 -36.46 6.30 -21.03
C ALA A 193 -35.37 6.52 -19.96
N ASP A 194 -34.16 6.86 -20.40
CA ASP A 194 -33.04 7.18 -19.51
C ASP A 194 -33.37 8.45 -18.71
N ASP A 195 -33.84 8.27 -17.46
CA ASP A 195 -34.13 9.38 -16.54
C ASP A 195 -32.86 10.06 -16.00
N GLY A 196 -31.66 9.63 -16.41
CA GLY A 196 -30.38 10.18 -16.00
C GLY A 196 -29.93 9.79 -14.59
N GLY A 197 -30.68 8.92 -13.89
CA GLY A 197 -30.36 8.40 -12.57
C GLY A 197 -29.12 7.50 -12.56
N ILE A 198 -28.33 7.61 -11.48
CA ILE A 198 -27.06 6.88 -11.34
C ILE A 198 -27.18 5.87 -10.19
N GLU A 199 -26.94 4.59 -10.45
CA GLU A 199 -26.75 3.60 -9.41
C GLU A 199 -25.33 3.71 -8.84
N VAL A 200 -25.23 3.72 -7.51
CA VAL A 200 -23.95 3.88 -6.81
C VAL A 200 -23.79 2.76 -5.78
N SER A 201 -22.76 1.94 -5.95
CA SER A 201 -22.39 0.91 -4.96
C SER A 201 -21.75 1.55 -3.72
N PRO A 202 -21.74 0.86 -2.56
CA PRO A 202 -21.00 1.34 -1.39
C PRO A 202 -19.53 1.63 -1.66
N VAL A 203 -18.88 0.81 -2.51
CA VAL A 203 -17.47 0.98 -2.91
C VAL A 203 -17.28 2.28 -3.72
N LEU A 204 -18.08 2.47 -4.77
CA LEU A 204 -18.02 3.66 -5.60
C LEU A 204 -18.34 4.92 -4.79
N ALA A 205 -19.31 4.85 -3.86
CA ALA A 205 -19.63 5.94 -2.97
C ALA A 205 -18.48 6.29 -2.01
N ARG A 206 -17.82 5.27 -1.41
CA ARG A 206 -16.65 5.47 -0.54
C ARG A 206 -15.52 6.17 -1.29
N ARG A 207 -15.19 5.69 -2.50
CA ARG A 207 -14.14 6.26 -3.36
C ARG A 207 -14.47 7.70 -3.77
N THR A 208 -15.68 7.91 -4.27
CA THR A 208 -16.15 9.24 -4.68
C THR A 208 -16.15 10.20 -3.49
N ALA A 209 -16.57 9.77 -2.30
CA ALA A 209 -16.53 10.62 -1.11
C ALA A 209 -15.11 11.07 -0.73
N ALA A 210 -14.09 10.23 -0.96
CA ALA A 210 -12.69 10.60 -0.78
C ALA A 210 -12.25 11.64 -1.82
N ALA A 211 -12.52 11.40 -3.10
CA ALA A 211 -12.23 12.35 -4.18
C ALA A 211 -12.91 13.72 -3.95
N VAL A 212 -14.15 13.76 -3.45
CA VAL A 212 -14.83 15.02 -3.10
C VAL A 212 -14.11 15.80 -2.00
N ARG A 213 -13.59 15.11 -0.96
CA ARG A 213 -12.83 15.76 0.11
C ARG A 213 -11.51 16.32 -0.39
N GLU A 214 -10.79 15.58 -1.24
CA GLU A 214 -9.56 16.07 -1.88
C GLU A 214 -9.84 17.30 -2.74
N LEU A 215 -10.87 17.28 -3.59
CA LEU A 215 -11.26 18.43 -4.41
C LEU A 215 -11.60 19.67 -3.56
N ARG A 216 -12.27 19.48 -2.42
CA ARG A 216 -12.53 20.55 -1.44
C ARG A 216 -11.23 21.08 -0.83
N ASP A 217 -10.28 20.19 -0.52
CA ASP A 217 -8.99 20.60 0.06
C ASP A 217 -8.13 21.37 -0.94
N THR A 218 -8.08 20.92 -2.21
CA THR A 218 -7.49 21.70 -3.31
C THR A 218 -8.14 23.08 -3.43
N LEU A 219 -9.47 23.17 -3.34
CA LEU A 219 -10.18 24.45 -3.39
C LEU A 219 -9.81 25.38 -2.22
N ASN A 220 -9.62 24.82 -1.03
CA ASN A 220 -9.19 25.58 0.15
C ASN A 220 -7.75 26.08 0.02
N GLU A 221 -6.85 25.26 -0.52
CA GLU A 221 -5.46 25.65 -0.79
C GLU A 221 -5.38 26.74 -1.85
N TRP A 222 -6.15 26.60 -2.94
CA TRP A 222 -6.32 27.63 -3.95
C TRP A 222 -6.79 28.96 -3.35
N ALA A 223 -7.80 28.94 -2.47
CA ALA A 223 -8.32 30.15 -1.86
C ALA A 223 -7.32 30.82 -0.91
N ARG A 224 -6.60 30.03 -0.10
CA ARG A 224 -5.57 30.53 0.83
C ARG A 224 -4.41 31.24 0.13
N PHE A 225 -4.13 30.89 -1.13
CA PHE A 225 -3.11 31.56 -1.93
C PHE A 225 -3.42 33.05 -2.15
N TYR A 226 -4.70 33.40 -2.33
CA TYR A 226 -5.14 34.77 -2.60
C TYR A 226 -5.69 35.51 -1.38
N GLU A 227 -6.29 34.78 -0.42
CA GLU A 227 -6.97 35.38 0.73
C GLU A 227 -5.99 36.21 1.58
N GLY A 228 -6.35 37.49 1.80
CA GLY A 228 -5.53 38.43 2.56
C GLY A 228 -4.44 39.14 1.76
N TYR A 229 -4.12 38.68 0.54
CA TYR A 229 -3.16 39.31 -0.36
C TYR A 229 -3.83 40.14 -1.46
N GLU A 230 -4.94 39.64 -2.01
CA GLU A 230 -5.74 40.31 -3.04
C GLU A 230 -7.06 40.85 -2.45
N PRO A 231 -7.20 42.16 -2.16
CA PRO A 231 -8.34 42.68 -1.41
C PRO A 231 -9.71 42.44 -2.08
N ALA A 232 -9.76 42.50 -3.42
CA ALA A 232 -10.98 42.25 -4.18
C ALA A 232 -11.37 40.77 -4.19
N PHE A 233 -10.40 39.85 -4.07
CA PHE A 233 -10.63 38.42 -4.06
C PHE A 233 -11.59 38.02 -2.94
N SER A 234 -11.21 38.30 -1.69
CA SER A 234 -12.03 37.92 -0.53
C SER A 234 -13.40 38.59 -0.51
N TRP A 235 -13.54 39.78 -1.12
CA TRP A 235 -14.83 40.46 -1.23
C TRP A 235 -15.81 39.65 -2.09
N TRP A 236 -15.35 39.17 -3.25
CA TRP A 236 -16.15 38.36 -4.17
C TRP A 236 -16.33 36.91 -3.69
N THR A 237 -15.26 36.26 -3.23
CA THR A 237 -15.22 34.79 -3.11
C THR A 237 -15.58 34.25 -1.73
N ARG A 238 -15.49 35.04 -0.65
CA ARG A 238 -15.63 34.52 0.73
C ARG A 238 -16.94 33.77 0.97
N ARG A 239 -18.06 34.34 0.54
CA ARG A 239 -19.38 33.71 0.72
C ARG A 239 -19.58 32.52 -0.24
N PRO A 240 -19.35 32.65 -1.57
CA PRO A 240 -19.42 31.53 -2.50
C PRO A 240 -18.52 30.34 -2.12
N LEU A 241 -17.29 30.60 -1.63
CA LEU A 241 -16.37 29.55 -1.18
C LEU A 241 -16.93 28.81 0.04
N ALA A 242 -17.47 29.52 1.03
CA ALA A 242 -18.08 28.90 2.19
C ALA A 242 -19.29 28.02 1.82
N ASP A 243 -20.12 28.49 0.89
CA ASP A 243 -21.28 27.73 0.39
C ASP A 243 -20.84 26.51 -0.43
N ALA A 244 -19.83 26.64 -1.30
CA ALA A 244 -19.24 25.53 -2.04
C ALA A 244 -18.62 24.46 -1.12
N ASN A 245 -17.82 24.87 -0.13
CA ASN A 245 -17.22 23.96 0.85
C ASN A 245 -18.29 23.19 1.61
N LYS A 246 -19.33 23.89 2.09
CA LYS A 246 -20.45 23.27 2.77
C LYS A 246 -21.16 22.24 1.87
N ALA A 247 -21.42 22.58 0.61
CA ALA A 247 -22.06 21.68 -0.33
C ALA A 247 -21.22 20.41 -0.58
N LEU A 248 -19.90 20.57 -0.78
CA LEU A 248 -18.96 19.45 -0.97
C LEU A 248 -18.87 18.57 0.28
N ASP A 249 -18.79 19.16 1.48
CA ASP A 249 -18.77 18.43 2.75
C ASP A 249 -20.05 17.62 2.98
N GLU A 250 -21.21 18.25 2.76
CA GLU A 250 -22.52 17.58 2.90
C GLU A 250 -22.68 16.46 1.87
N TYR A 251 -22.15 16.64 0.65
CA TYR A 251 -22.19 15.62 -0.39
C TYR A 251 -21.26 14.44 -0.10
N ALA A 252 -20.01 14.70 0.30
CA ALA A 252 -19.09 13.66 0.74
C ALA A 252 -19.65 12.88 1.93
N LYS A 253 -20.28 13.58 2.89
CA LYS A 253 -20.99 12.96 4.02
C LYS A 253 -22.16 12.10 3.56
N TYR A 254 -22.97 12.59 2.62
CA TYR A 254 -24.08 11.84 2.04
C TYR A 254 -23.62 10.54 1.38
N LEU A 255 -22.59 10.62 0.52
CA LEU A 255 -22.00 9.44 -0.12
C LEU A 255 -21.48 8.44 0.93
N ARG A 256 -20.69 8.92 1.89
CA ARG A 256 -20.09 8.10 2.94
C ARG A 256 -21.14 7.43 3.84
N GLU A 257 -22.04 8.20 4.43
CA GLU A 257 -22.96 7.72 5.47
C GLU A 257 -24.24 7.12 4.91
N THR A 258 -24.80 7.72 3.84
CA THR A 258 -26.14 7.37 3.35
C THR A 258 -26.11 6.36 2.19
N ILE A 259 -25.01 6.30 1.44
CA ILE A 259 -24.82 5.35 0.34
C ILE A 259 -23.91 4.20 0.79
N ALA A 260 -22.71 4.51 1.30
CA ALA A 260 -21.77 3.48 1.74
C ALA A 260 -22.06 2.92 3.13
N GLY A 261 -22.89 3.59 3.94
CA GLY A 261 -23.27 3.13 5.28
C GLY A 261 -22.20 3.36 6.36
N LEU A 262 -21.15 4.14 6.06
CA LEU A 262 -20.01 4.38 6.93
C LEU A 262 -20.24 5.63 7.79
N LYS A 263 -20.68 5.49 9.04
CA LYS A 263 -20.96 6.61 9.97
C LYS A 263 -19.77 6.99 10.85
N GLY A 264 -18.77 6.14 10.97
CA GLY A 264 -17.67 6.22 11.92
C GLY A 264 -17.97 5.48 13.22
N GLU A 265 -18.87 4.50 13.20
CA GLU A 265 -19.28 3.68 14.34
C GLU A 265 -18.63 2.29 14.23
N ASP A 266 -18.45 1.60 15.37
CA ASP A 266 -17.85 0.25 15.39
C ASP A 266 -18.68 -0.78 14.60
N GLU A 267 -19.99 -0.54 14.48
CA GLU A 267 -20.97 -1.36 13.75
C GLU A 267 -21.07 -1.03 12.25
N ASP A 268 -20.26 -0.09 11.76
CA ASP A 268 -20.23 0.23 10.33
C ASP A 268 -19.89 -1.02 9.48
N PRO A 269 -20.49 -1.17 8.29
CA PRO A 269 -20.10 -2.22 7.38
C PRO A 269 -18.64 -2.02 6.96
N LEU A 270 -17.88 -3.11 6.92
CA LEU A 270 -16.56 -3.11 6.30
C LEU A 270 -16.73 -3.05 4.78
N VAL A 271 -16.49 -1.87 4.20
CA VAL A 271 -16.54 -1.64 2.76
C VAL A 271 -15.12 -1.50 2.25
N GLY A 272 -14.67 -2.44 1.41
CA GLY A 272 -13.38 -2.41 0.71
C GLY A 272 -13.53 -2.23 -0.80
N ASP A 273 -12.41 -2.01 -1.50
CA ASP A 273 -12.39 -1.81 -2.96
C ASP A 273 -11.59 -2.95 -3.61
N PRO A 274 -12.25 -4.04 -4.06
CA PRO A 274 -11.57 -5.15 -4.71
C PRO A 274 -10.93 -4.67 -6.03
N ILE A 275 -9.70 -5.09 -6.30
CA ILE A 275 -8.95 -4.63 -7.48
C ILE A 275 -9.07 -5.59 -8.67
N GLY A 276 -9.64 -6.78 -8.43
CA GLY A 276 -9.82 -7.81 -9.44
C GLY A 276 -8.54 -8.57 -9.79
N ARG A 277 -8.73 -9.68 -10.50
CA ARG A 277 -7.69 -10.63 -10.86
C ARG A 277 -6.61 -10.05 -11.78
N GLU A 278 -7.00 -9.28 -12.80
CA GLU A 278 -6.06 -8.73 -13.78
C GLU A 278 -5.10 -7.73 -13.14
N THR A 279 -5.59 -6.86 -12.26
CA THR A 279 -4.74 -5.93 -11.49
C THR A 279 -3.81 -6.70 -10.56
N LEU A 280 -4.28 -7.75 -9.88
CA LEU A 280 -3.42 -8.60 -9.05
C LEU A 280 -2.29 -9.24 -9.86
N LEU A 281 -2.55 -9.69 -11.09
CA LEU A 281 -1.53 -10.25 -11.98
C LEU A 281 -0.50 -9.20 -12.42
N ALA A 282 -0.94 -7.97 -12.70
CA ALA A 282 -0.05 -6.86 -13.03
C ALA A 282 0.86 -6.52 -11.84
N ASP A 283 0.29 -6.41 -10.62
CA ASP A 283 1.06 -6.18 -9.39
C ASP A 283 2.05 -7.33 -9.14
N LEU A 284 1.65 -8.60 -9.34
CA LEU A 284 2.54 -9.76 -9.15
C LEU A 284 3.71 -9.76 -10.14
N LYS A 285 3.47 -9.32 -11.39
CA LYS A 285 4.52 -9.14 -12.39
C LYS A 285 5.52 -8.07 -11.94
N GLN A 286 5.06 -6.93 -11.44
CA GLN A 286 5.92 -5.87 -10.93
C GLN A 286 6.79 -6.35 -9.76
N GLU A 287 6.19 -7.12 -8.85
CA GLU A 287 6.88 -7.74 -7.71
C GLU A 287 7.77 -8.94 -8.09
N MET A 288 7.82 -9.28 -9.38
CA MET A 288 8.58 -10.42 -9.91
C MET A 288 8.21 -11.76 -9.25
N ILE A 289 6.91 -11.99 -9.07
CA ILE A 289 6.34 -13.23 -8.54
C ILE A 289 5.74 -14.06 -9.67
N ALA A 290 6.30 -15.26 -9.90
CA ALA A 290 5.91 -16.14 -11.00
C ALA A 290 4.63 -16.97 -10.75
N TYR A 291 3.84 -16.59 -9.74
CA TYR A 291 2.64 -17.30 -9.31
C TYR A 291 1.39 -16.49 -9.61
N THR A 292 0.25 -17.16 -9.84
CA THR A 292 -1.06 -16.51 -9.89
C THR A 292 -1.63 -16.31 -8.47
N PRO A 293 -2.63 -15.42 -8.28
CA PRO A 293 -3.30 -15.26 -6.99
C PRO A 293 -3.83 -16.58 -6.43
N GLU A 294 -4.41 -17.44 -7.27
CA GLU A 294 -4.97 -18.73 -6.88
C GLU A 294 -3.87 -19.70 -6.42
N GLN A 295 -2.71 -19.68 -7.07
CA GLN A 295 -1.57 -20.49 -6.64
C GLN A 295 -1.01 -19.99 -5.29
N LEU A 296 -0.95 -18.67 -5.08
CA LEU A 296 -0.55 -18.11 -3.78
C LEU A 296 -1.52 -18.48 -2.66
N ILE A 297 -2.83 -18.50 -2.94
CA ILE A 297 -3.84 -19.02 -2.00
C ILE A 297 -3.56 -20.48 -1.68
N ALA A 298 -3.35 -21.33 -2.68
CA ALA A 298 -3.07 -22.75 -2.47
C ALA A 298 -1.80 -22.99 -1.63
N ILE A 299 -0.73 -22.24 -1.89
CA ILE A 299 0.51 -22.27 -1.11
C ILE A 299 0.26 -21.86 0.34
N ALA A 300 -0.52 -20.79 0.55
CA ALA A 300 -0.86 -20.33 1.89
C ALA A 300 -1.72 -21.35 2.64
N GLU A 301 -2.65 -22.04 1.97
CA GLU A 301 -3.45 -23.13 2.54
C GLU A 301 -2.58 -24.32 2.94
N GLU A 302 -1.59 -24.70 2.13
CA GLU A 302 -0.62 -25.75 2.45
C GLU A 302 0.22 -25.38 3.69
N GLN A 303 0.75 -24.16 3.74
CA GLN A 303 1.49 -23.68 4.91
C GLN A 303 0.60 -23.58 6.15
N PHE A 304 -0.68 -23.22 5.98
CA PHE A 304 -1.65 -23.17 7.08
C PHE A 304 -1.89 -24.57 7.64
N ALA A 305 -2.11 -25.57 6.78
CA ALA A 305 -2.32 -26.96 7.18
C ALA A 305 -1.11 -27.54 7.92
N TRP A 306 0.12 -27.21 7.49
CA TRP A 306 1.32 -27.56 8.24
C TRP A 306 1.31 -26.96 9.66
N CYS A 307 0.94 -25.68 9.79
CA CYS A 307 0.87 -25.02 11.09
C CYS A 307 -0.18 -25.68 12.01
N GLU A 308 -1.33 -26.08 11.48
CA GLU A 308 -2.35 -26.80 12.26
C GLU A 308 -1.84 -28.13 12.80
N ALA A 309 -1.09 -28.88 11.97
CA ALA A 309 -0.49 -30.14 12.40
C ALA A 309 0.55 -29.91 13.51
N GLU A 310 1.42 -28.90 13.40
CA GLU A 310 2.38 -28.57 14.47
C GLU A 310 1.68 -28.03 15.73
N MET A 311 0.59 -27.28 15.58
CA MET A 311 -0.19 -26.74 16.70
C MET A 311 -0.74 -27.88 17.56
N LEU A 312 -1.27 -28.92 16.92
CA LEU A 312 -1.76 -30.12 17.60
C LEU A 312 -0.63 -30.89 18.31
N ARG A 313 0.56 -30.97 17.71
CA ARG A 313 1.72 -31.61 18.37
C ARG A 313 2.16 -30.85 19.61
N ALA A 314 2.31 -29.53 19.51
CA ALA A 314 2.65 -28.69 20.66
C ALA A 314 1.57 -28.77 21.76
N THR A 315 0.29 -28.80 21.38
CA THR A 315 -0.85 -28.98 22.28
C THR A 315 -0.80 -30.32 23.02
N ALA A 316 -0.49 -31.41 22.31
CA ALA A 316 -0.35 -32.74 22.90
C ALA A 316 0.82 -32.79 23.90
N GLU A 317 1.94 -32.14 23.58
CA GLU A 317 3.10 -32.02 24.48
C GLU A 317 2.79 -31.19 25.74
N MET A 318 1.82 -30.28 25.69
CA MET A 318 1.28 -29.58 26.87
C MET A 318 0.31 -30.42 27.71
N GLY A 319 0.05 -31.68 27.30
CA GLY A 319 -0.90 -32.57 27.98
C GLY A 319 -2.36 -32.22 27.73
N LEU A 320 -2.67 -31.50 26.64
CA LEU A 320 -4.03 -31.06 26.29
C LEU A 320 -4.66 -31.83 25.13
N GLY A 321 -4.00 -32.88 24.63
CA GLY A 321 -4.52 -33.69 23.53
C GLY A 321 -4.67 -32.86 22.24
N ASP A 322 -5.90 -32.75 21.74
CA ASP A 322 -6.28 -31.99 20.55
C ASP A 322 -6.93 -30.63 20.86
N ASP A 323 -7.03 -30.25 22.14
CA ASP A 323 -7.59 -28.96 22.59
C ASP A 323 -6.61 -27.79 22.37
N TRP A 324 -6.36 -27.47 21.10
CA TRP A 324 -5.46 -26.37 20.73
C TRP A 324 -5.99 -25.01 21.18
N ARG A 325 -7.31 -24.85 21.34
CA ARG A 325 -7.93 -23.61 21.85
C ARG A 325 -7.63 -23.44 23.34
N GLY A 326 -7.71 -24.51 24.13
CA GLY A 326 -7.27 -24.51 25.52
C GLY A 326 -5.78 -24.21 25.65
N ALA A 327 -4.94 -24.77 24.77
CA ALA A 327 -3.51 -24.50 24.75
C ALA A 327 -3.20 -23.04 24.40
N LEU A 328 -3.84 -22.49 23.36
CA LEU A 328 -3.74 -21.08 23.00
C LEU A 328 -4.26 -20.17 24.14
N GLY A 329 -5.31 -20.59 24.85
CA GLY A 329 -5.83 -19.89 26.03
C GLY A 329 -4.79 -19.78 27.15
N LYS A 330 -4.05 -20.87 27.44
CA LYS A 330 -2.93 -20.84 28.40
C LYS A 330 -1.81 -19.91 27.95
N VAL A 331 -1.46 -19.93 26.67
CA VAL A 331 -0.45 -19.04 26.09
C VAL A 331 -0.86 -17.58 26.23
N LYS A 332 -2.10 -17.22 25.87
CA LYS A 332 -2.65 -15.87 26.02
C LYS A 332 -2.64 -15.39 27.47
N ALA A 333 -2.86 -16.30 28.43
CA ALA A 333 -2.85 -15.97 29.85
C ALA A 333 -1.42 -15.72 30.42
N ALA A 334 -0.36 -16.16 29.73
CA ALA A 334 1.03 -15.98 30.14
C ALA A 334 1.59 -14.59 29.80
N HIS A 335 0.85 -13.53 30.15
CA HIS A 335 1.25 -12.14 29.92
C HIS A 335 2.11 -11.60 31.07
N ALA A 336 2.93 -10.57 30.81
CA ALA A 336 3.74 -9.93 31.84
C ALA A 336 2.87 -9.22 32.90
N ALA A 337 3.41 -8.99 34.10
CA ALA A 337 2.76 -8.10 35.06
C ALA A 337 2.79 -6.64 34.54
N PRO A 338 1.86 -5.76 34.97
CA PRO A 338 1.94 -4.34 34.67
C PRO A 338 3.32 -3.77 35.08
N GLY A 339 4.01 -3.11 34.15
CA GLY A 339 5.35 -2.57 34.36
C GLY A 339 6.52 -3.50 34.04
N GLU A 340 6.27 -4.75 33.60
CA GLU A 340 7.32 -5.73 33.31
C GLU A 340 7.48 -6.07 31.82
N GLN A 341 6.63 -5.52 30.95
CA GLN A 341 6.60 -5.89 29.53
C GLN A 341 7.85 -5.45 28.77
N ASP A 342 8.35 -4.24 29.05
CA ASP A 342 9.57 -3.71 28.45
C ASP A 342 10.81 -4.52 28.85
N ASN A 343 10.91 -4.90 30.13
CA ASN A 343 11.96 -5.81 30.61
C ASN A 343 11.93 -7.15 29.87
N LEU A 344 10.74 -7.75 29.75
CA LEU A 344 10.54 -9.01 29.04
C LEU A 344 10.98 -8.92 27.57
N VAL A 345 10.53 -7.89 26.85
CA VAL A 345 10.88 -7.71 25.43
C VAL A 345 12.39 -7.43 25.28
N ALA A 346 12.98 -6.63 26.18
CA ALA A 346 14.41 -6.35 26.15
C ALA A 346 15.27 -7.60 26.42
N GLU A 347 14.82 -8.49 27.31
CA GLU A 347 15.47 -9.79 27.55
C GLU A 347 15.40 -10.68 26.30
N GLN A 348 14.23 -10.77 25.67
CA GLN A 348 14.03 -11.53 24.44
C GLN A 348 14.88 -10.98 23.28
N ALA A 349 15.03 -9.66 23.16
CA ALA A 349 15.87 -9.02 22.16
C ALA A 349 17.34 -9.40 22.34
N ARG A 350 17.86 -9.29 23.57
CA ARG A 350 19.25 -9.69 23.89
C ARG A 350 19.48 -11.18 23.64
N PHE A 351 18.50 -12.02 23.99
CA PHE A 351 18.57 -13.45 23.72
C PHE A 351 18.65 -13.74 22.22
N ALA A 352 17.81 -13.10 21.40
CA ALA A 352 17.85 -13.26 19.95
C ALA A 352 19.18 -12.81 19.32
N ILE A 353 19.70 -11.66 19.75
CA ILE A 353 20.99 -11.13 19.30
C ILE A 353 22.13 -12.09 19.63
N ALA A 354 22.19 -12.59 20.87
CA ALA A 354 23.17 -13.58 21.28
C ALA A 354 23.03 -14.87 20.47
N PHE A 355 21.80 -15.36 20.27
CA PHE A 355 21.52 -16.58 19.53
C PHE A 355 22.11 -16.56 18.11
N VAL A 356 21.92 -15.46 17.37
CA VAL A 356 22.43 -15.33 15.99
C VAL A 356 23.93 -15.08 15.91
N LYS A 357 24.50 -14.35 16.87
CA LYS A 357 25.95 -14.04 16.93
C LYS A 357 26.77 -15.27 17.31
N GLU A 358 26.36 -16.01 18.34
CA GLU A 358 27.07 -17.21 18.82
C GLU A 358 27.12 -18.34 17.78
N ARG A 359 26.13 -18.35 16.87
CA ARG A 359 26.03 -19.34 15.78
C ARG A 359 26.60 -18.84 14.44
N ASP A 360 27.19 -17.63 14.41
CA ASP A 360 27.73 -16.98 13.21
C ASP A 360 26.72 -17.02 12.03
N LEU A 361 25.46 -16.66 12.29
CA LEU A 361 24.38 -16.74 11.29
C LEU A 361 24.27 -15.47 10.44
N VAL A 362 24.61 -14.29 10.98
CA VAL A 362 24.55 -13.00 10.28
C VAL A 362 25.45 -12.00 11.00
N SER A 363 26.04 -11.07 10.26
CA SER A 363 26.81 -9.96 10.86
C SER A 363 25.88 -8.97 11.55
N VAL A 364 26.17 -8.66 12.82
CA VAL A 364 25.48 -7.62 13.59
C VAL A 364 26.47 -6.48 13.86
N PRO A 365 26.39 -5.34 13.16
CA PRO A 365 27.24 -4.19 13.41
C PRO A 365 27.06 -3.67 14.84
N GLU A 366 28.15 -3.27 15.51
CA GLU A 366 28.13 -2.79 16.89
C GLU A 366 27.14 -1.63 17.09
N LEU A 367 27.16 -0.64 16.20
CA LEU A 367 26.22 0.48 16.27
C LEU A 367 24.76 0.05 15.97
N CYS A 368 24.53 -1.03 15.21
CA CYS A 368 23.18 -1.57 15.02
C CYS A 368 22.67 -2.18 16.32
N GLU A 369 23.51 -2.96 17.01
CA GLU A 369 23.23 -3.56 18.32
C GLU A 369 23.09 -2.52 19.43
N GLU A 370 23.79 -1.39 19.34
CA GLU A 370 23.67 -0.29 20.30
C GLU A 370 22.36 0.51 20.16
N THR A 371 21.85 0.67 18.94
CA THR A 371 20.83 1.69 18.63
C THR A 371 19.39 1.20 18.57
N TRP A 372 19.11 -0.07 18.87
CA TRP A 372 17.72 -0.50 19.05
C TRP A 372 17.16 0.02 20.37
N HIS A 373 15.89 0.41 20.39
CA HIS A 373 15.20 0.75 21.62
C HIS A 373 13.72 0.36 21.58
N LEU A 374 13.06 0.40 22.74
CA LEU A 374 11.63 0.12 22.87
C LEU A 374 10.84 1.41 23.01
N ARG A 375 9.58 1.39 22.56
CA ARG A 375 8.61 2.45 22.82
C ARG A 375 7.26 1.84 23.19
N MET A 376 6.73 2.13 24.36
CA MET A 376 5.37 1.71 24.71
C MET A 376 4.34 2.54 23.92
N LEU A 377 3.40 1.88 23.25
CA LEU A 377 2.37 2.55 22.44
C LEU A 377 1.26 3.14 23.30
N SER A 378 0.77 4.34 22.93
CA SER A 378 -0.36 4.98 23.61
C SER A 378 -1.66 4.18 23.40
N PRO A 379 -2.66 4.31 24.29
CA PRO A 379 -3.96 3.67 24.09
C PRO A 379 -4.62 4.01 22.75
N GLU A 380 -4.42 5.24 22.26
CA GLU A 380 -4.96 5.67 20.97
C GLU A 380 -4.26 4.93 19.81
N SER A 381 -2.94 4.84 19.85
CA SER A 381 -2.17 4.09 18.84
C SER A 381 -2.52 2.60 18.86
N GLN A 382 -2.83 2.02 20.02
CA GLN A 382 -3.20 0.61 20.14
C GLN A 382 -4.52 0.24 19.44
N LYS A 383 -5.40 1.22 19.15
CA LYS A 383 -6.65 0.98 18.41
C LYS A 383 -6.40 0.55 16.96
N THR A 384 -5.35 1.09 16.34
CA THR A 384 -4.98 0.79 14.94
C THR A 384 -3.76 -0.12 14.85
N LEU A 385 -2.92 -0.14 15.89
CA LEU A 385 -1.72 -0.98 16.01
C LEU A 385 -1.81 -1.84 17.29
N PRO A 386 -2.65 -2.89 17.30
CA PRO A 386 -2.93 -3.68 18.51
C PRO A 386 -1.78 -4.60 18.94
N PHE A 387 -0.76 -4.76 18.09
CA PHE A 387 0.40 -5.60 18.30
C PHE A 387 1.69 -4.78 18.18
N ALA A 388 2.84 -5.41 18.40
CA ALA A 388 4.10 -4.72 18.23
C ALA A 388 4.33 -4.28 16.77
N VAL A 389 5.10 -3.22 16.59
CA VAL A 389 5.41 -2.63 15.28
C VAL A 389 6.85 -2.12 15.26
N TYR A 390 7.53 -2.22 14.13
CA TYR A 390 8.80 -1.53 13.93
C TYR A 390 8.61 -0.11 13.39
N GLY A 391 9.43 0.82 13.87
CA GLY A 391 9.48 2.19 13.38
C GLY A 391 10.87 2.81 13.51
N GLY A 392 11.60 2.94 12.41
CA GLY A 392 12.90 3.63 12.37
C GLY A 392 14.00 2.91 13.16
N GLN A 393 14.11 3.17 14.46
CA GLN A 393 15.09 2.51 15.35
C GLN A 393 14.43 1.85 16.58
N TYR A 394 13.09 1.78 16.60
CA TYR A 394 12.37 1.25 17.76
C TYR A 394 11.40 0.14 17.41
N MET A 395 11.22 -0.76 18.38
CA MET A 395 10.06 -1.65 18.46
C MET A 395 9.01 -0.99 19.34
N GLY A 396 7.87 -0.64 18.74
CA GLY A 396 6.68 -0.18 19.41
C GLY A 396 5.99 -1.36 20.08
N VAL A 397 5.78 -1.31 21.38
CA VAL A 397 5.16 -2.40 22.16
C VAL A 397 3.76 -1.96 22.60
N ALA A 398 2.73 -2.59 22.04
CA ALA A 398 1.36 -2.46 22.52
C ALA A 398 1.21 -3.22 23.85
N TYR A 399 0.83 -2.52 24.93
CA TYR A 399 0.56 -3.15 26.22
C TYR A 399 -0.38 -2.31 27.07
N ALA A 400 -1.02 -2.94 28.07
CA ALA A 400 -1.98 -2.27 28.93
C ALA A 400 -1.42 -1.00 29.59
N ALA A 401 -2.10 0.12 29.38
CA ALA A 401 -1.84 1.39 30.05
C ALA A 401 -2.84 1.63 31.18
N GLU A 402 -2.47 2.45 32.16
CA GLU A 402 -3.30 2.77 33.34
C GLU A 402 -4.69 3.30 32.94
N SER A 403 -4.76 4.13 31.90
CA SER A 403 -5.99 4.80 31.46
C SER A 403 -6.97 3.91 30.67
N MET A 404 -6.59 2.67 30.35
CA MET A 404 -7.44 1.76 29.58
C MET A 404 -8.55 1.14 30.45
N GLY A 405 -9.68 0.81 29.82
CA GLY A 405 -10.76 0.05 30.46
C GLY A 405 -10.28 -1.33 30.92
N HIS A 406 -10.97 -1.94 31.89
CA HIS A 406 -10.52 -3.22 32.46
C HIS A 406 -10.41 -4.33 31.41
N GLU A 407 -11.44 -4.49 30.57
CA GLU A 407 -11.43 -5.49 29.49
C GLU A 407 -10.37 -5.19 28.43
N ASP A 408 -10.19 -3.92 28.06
CA ASP A 408 -9.16 -3.50 27.08
C ASP A 408 -7.75 -3.79 27.59
N LYS A 409 -7.50 -3.59 28.89
CA LYS A 409 -6.23 -3.96 29.54
C LYS A 409 -5.97 -5.44 29.39
N LEU A 410 -6.93 -6.28 29.79
CA LEU A 410 -6.78 -7.73 29.71
C LEU A 410 -6.61 -8.19 28.25
N MET A 411 -7.33 -7.60 27.31
CA MET A 411 -7.19 -7.88 25.88
C MET A 411 -5.78 -7.53 25.37
N SER A 412 -5.29 -6.33 25.67
CA SER A 412 -3.95 -5.86 25.25
C SER A 412 -2.84 -6.75 25.84
N MET A 413 -2.97 -7.15 27.11
CA MET A 413 -2.04 -8.06 27.78
C MET A 413 -2.04 -9.45 27.14
N ARG A 414 -3.22 -10.01 26.85
CA ARG A 414 -3.34 -11.32 26.17
C ARG A 414 -2.75 -11.28 24.75
N GLY A 415 -2.98 -10.20 24.01
CA GLY A 415 -2.49 -10.00 22.65
C GLY A 415 -0.97 -9.81 22.54
N ASN A 416 -0.31 -9.41 23.62
CA ASN A 416 1.13 -9.14 23.68
C ASN A 416 1.81 -9.94 24.81
N ASN A 417 1.38 -11.19 24.98
CA ASN A 417 1.91 -12.11 26.00
C ASN A 417 3.35 -12.57 25.71
N ARG A 418 3.97 -13.27 26.67
CA ARG A 418 5.36 -13.73 26.61
C ARG A 418 5.71 -14.56 25.37
N HIS A 419 4.84 -15.48 24.99
CA HIS A 419 5.13 -16.41 23.91
C HIS A 419 4.85 -15.78 22.54
N PHE A 420 3.90 -14.86 22.46
CA PHE A 420 3.68 -14.06 21.25
C PHE A 420 4.83 -13.10 21.01
N SER A 421 5.30 -12.40 22.06
CA SER A 421 6.41 -11.45 21.94
C SER A 421 7.74 -12.14 21.61
N ARG A 422 7.91 -13.42 21.98
CA ARG A 422 9.16 -14.16 21.79
C ARG A 422 9.65 -14.16 20.35
N ILE A 423 8.74 -14.28 19.39
CA ILE A 423 9.10 -14.30 17.96
C ILE A 423 8.93 -12.95 17.29
N VAL A 424 8.00 -12.13 17.78
CA VAL A 424 7.82 -10.76 17.28
C VAL A 424 9.05 -9.90 17.62
N THR A 425 9.73 -10.16 18.73
CA THR A 425 10.93 -9.39 19.10
C THR A 425 12.07 -9.52 18.06
N PRO A 426 12.55 -10.72 17.68
CA PRO A 426 13.53 -10.85 16.60
C PRO A 426 12.99 -10.46 15.22
N HIS A 427 11.67 -10.50 15.00
CA HIS A 427 11.03 -10.00 13.78
C HIS A 427 11.21 -8.47 13.64
N GLU A 428 10.87 -7.71 14.68
CA GLU A 428 10.95 -6.24 14.66
C GLU A 428 12.37 -5.71 14.87
N LEU A 429 13.19 -6.42 15.64
CA LEU A 429 14.55 -5.98 15.99
C LEU A 429 15.62 -6.72 15.19
N ILE A 430 16.54 -7.40 15.88
CA ILE A 430 17.65 -8.13 15.29
C ILE A 430 17.36 -9.62 15.46
N PRO A 431 17.45 -10.43 14.39
CA PRO A 431 18.01 -10.13 13.07
C PRO A 431 17.02 -9.57 12.02
N GLY A 432 15.77 -9.28 12.37
CA GLY A 432 14.72 -8.81 11.46
C GLY A 432 14.84 -7.34 11.03
N HIS A 433 13.75 -6.58 11.19
CA HIS A 433 13.58 -5.24 10.59
C HIS A 433 14.66 -4.23 11.00
N HIS A 434 15.08 -4.20 12.27
CA HIS A 434 16.11 -3.25 12.72
C HIS A 434 17.46 -3.48 12.03
N LEU A 435 17.89 -4.73 11.88
CA LEU A 435 19.11 -5.05 11.16
C LEU A 435 18.96 -4.73 9.66
N GLN A 436 17.83 -5.12 9.07
CA GLN A 436 17.54 -4.87 7.65
C GLN A 436 17.57 -3.38 7.30
N GLY A 437 16.79 -2.57 8.03
CA GLY A 437 16.74 -1.13 7.84
C GLY A 437 18.10 -0.45 8.08
N TYR A 438 18.84 -0.90 9.10
CA TYR A 438 20.17 -0.39 9.39
C TYR A 438 21.14 -0.59 8.21
N VAL A 439 21.16 -1.77 7.59
CA VAL A 439 22.05 -2.07 6.45
C VAL A 439 21.57 -1.37 5.18
N ALA A 440 20.27 -1.43 4.87
CA ALA A 440 19.70 -0.83 3.66
C ALA A 440 19.98 0.68 3.53
N ALA A 441 19.94 1.41 4.66
CA ALA A 441 20.26 2.83 4.71
C ALA A 441 21.73 3.16 4.36
N ARG A 442 22.63 2.17 4.39
CA ARG A 442 24.09 2.35 4.26
C ARG A 442 24.67 1.70 3.01
N SER A 443 24.04 0.68 2.44
CA SER A 443 24.55 -0.03 1.28
C SER A 443 24.13 0.64 -0.03
N ARG A 444 22.82 0.69 -0.32
CA ARG A 444 22.26 1.13 -1.60
C ARG A 444 21.00 1.99 -1.40
N PRO A 445 21.10 3.15 -0.72
CA PRO A 445 19.93 3.97 -0.38
C PRO A 445 19.18 4.51 -1.61
N TYR A 446 19.82 4.58 -2.79
CA TYR A 446 19.14 4.97 -4.03
C TYR A 446 18.10 3.95 -4.51
N ARG A 447 18.18 2.69 -4.06
CA ARG A 447 17.19 1.64 -4.36
C ARG A 447 15.91 1.75 -3.52
N GLN A 448 15.82 2.70 -2.59
CA GLN A 448 14.67 2.83 -1.68
C GLN A 448 13.32 2.96 -2.42
N THR A 449 13.31 3.55 -3.62
CA THR A 449 12.07 3.66 -4.42
C THR A 449 11.54 2.31 -4.93
N PHE A 450 12.38 1.27 -4.94
CA PHE A 450 12.03 -0.09 -5.39
C PHE A 450 11.75 -1.03 -4.21
N SER A 451 11.54 -0.47 -3.01
CA SER A 451 11.32 -1.25 -1.80
C SER A 451 10.06 -2.10 -1.93
N THR A 452 10.19 -3.41 -1.75
CA THR A 452 9.09 -4.38 -1.83
C THR A 452 8.77 -5.00 -0.47
N PRO A 453 7.48 -5.21 -0.14
CA PRO A 453 7.10 -5.94 1.06
C PRO A 453 7.58 -7.40 1.03
N PHE A 454 7.84 -7.98 -0.15
CA PHE A 454 8.31 -9.36 -0.28
C PHE A 454 9.71 -9.55 0.31
N LEU A 455 10.62 -8.58 0.22
CA LEU A 455 11.88 -8.67 0.97
C LEU A 455 11.74 -8.10 2.38
N VAL A 456 11.06 -6.97 2.58
CA VAL A 456 10.97 -6.32 3.90
C VAL A 456 10.33 -7.27 4.91
N GLU A 457 9.09 -7.66 4.66
CA GLU A 457 8.34 -8.54 5.56
C GLU A 457 8.79 -10.00 5.42
N GLY A 458 9.15 -10.42 4.20
CA GLY A 458 9.66 -11.76 3.95
C GLY A 458 10.97 -12.06 4.67
N TRP A 459 11.87 -11.09 4.82
CA TRP A 459 13.11 -11.23 5.60
C TRP A 459 12.81 -11.51 7.08
N ALA A 460 11.93 -10.71 7.68
CA ALA A 460 11.59 -10.86 9.08
C ALA A 460 10.91 -12.21 9.34
N VAL A 461 9.97 -12.62 8.49
CA VAL A 461 9.29 -13.93 8.59
C VAL A 461 10.23 -15.10 8.25
N TYR A 462 11.18 -14.93 7.33
CA TYR A 462 12.23 -15.93 7.07
C TYR A 462 13.03 -16.20 8.33
N TRP A 463 13.41 -15.17 9.09
CA TRP A 463 14.07 -15.37 10.37
C TRP A 463 13.19 -16.09 11.37
N GLU A 464 11.88 -15.87 11.39
CA GLU A 464 11.00 -16.65 12.26
C GLU A 464 11.03 -18.14 11.93
N MET A 465 10.96 -18.48 10.64
CA MET A 465 11.06 -19.86 10.16
C MET A 465 12.43 -20.45 10.47
N ARG A 466 13.51 -19.68 10.27
CA ARG A 466 14.88 -20.14 10.51
C ARG A 466 15.15 -20.35 12.00
N LEU A 467 14.68 -19.44 12.86
CA LEU A 467 14.78 -19.57 14.31
C LEU A 467 14.01 -20.79 14.81
N TRP A 468 12.81 -21.06 14.26
CA TRP A 468 12.08 -22.29 14.55
C TRP A 468 12.93 -23.53 14.23
N GLU A 469 13.48 -23.61 13.03
CA GLU A 469 14.30 -24.75 12.56
C GLU A 469 15.56 -24.95 13.40
N LEU A 470 16.13 -23.87 13.95
CA LEU A 470 17.33 -23.88 14.79
C LEU A 470 17.05 -24.13 16.28
N GLY A 471 15.80 -24.44 16.66
CA GLY A 471 15.43 -24.75 18.04
C GLY A 471 15.37 -23.52 18.96
N TYR A 472 15.02 -22.35 18.42
CA TYR A 472 14.79 -21.13 19.18
C TYR A 472 13.62 -21.19 20.20
N PRO A 473 12.45 -21.83 19.93
CA PRO A 473 11.42 -21.97 20.96
C PRO A 473 11.90 -22.93 22.07
N LEU A 474 11.72 -22.54 23.33
CA LEU A 474 12.24 -23.30 24.48
C LEU A 474 11.17 -24.22 25.09
N SER A 475 9.92 -24.07 24.70
CA SER A 475 8.79 -24.81 25.24
C SER A 475 7.70 -25.04 24.18
N PRO A 476 6.74 -25.96 24.39
CA PRO A 476 5.57 -26.05 23.51
C PRO A 476 4.74 -24.76 23.49
N GLU A 477 4.67 -23.99 24.57
CA GLU A 477 3.99 -22.69 24.62
C GLU A 477 4.65 -21.67 23.68
N ASP A 478 5.98 -21.61 23.65
CA ASP A 478 6.72 -20.79 22.68
C ASP A 478 6.39 -21.21 21.24
N ARG A 479 6.32 -22.52 20.98
CA ARG A 479 5.93 -23.04 19.66
C ARG A 479 4.51 -22.62 19.27
N ILE A 480 3.55 -22.70 20.18
CA ILE A 480 2.18 -22.23 19.93
C ILE A 480 2.16 -20.73 19.63
N GLY A 481 2.93 -19.90 20.36
CA GLY A 481 3.04 -18.48 20.07
C GLY A 481 3.60 -18.19 18.68
N MET A 482 4.65 -18.91 18.27
CA MET A 482 5.21 -18.84 16.92
C MET A 482 4.22 -19.29 15.84
N LEU A 483 3.49 -20.39 16.08
CA LEU A 483 2.51 -20.93 15.15
C LEU A 483 1.29 -20.02 15.00
N PHE A 484 0.81 -19.40 16.08
CA PHE A 484 -0.26 -18.40 16.01
C PHE A 484 0.08 -17.31 14.99
N TRP A 485 1.29 -16.77 15.09
CA TRP A 485 1.76 -15.75 14.18
C TRP A 485 1.94 -16.29 12.76
N ARG A 486 2.57 -17.46 12.57
CA ARG A 486 2.71 -18.07 11.24
C ARG A 486 1.35 -18.33 10.57
N MET A 487 0.38 -18.88 11.30
CA MET A 487 -1.01 -19.08 10.85
C MET A 487 -1.66 -17.76 10.45
N HIS A 488 -1.44 -16.69 11.22
CA HIS A 488 -1.93 -15.36 10.89
C HIS A 488 -1.38 -14.84 9.55
N ARG A 489 -0.08 -15.04 9.24
CA ARG A 489 0.50 -14.63 7.95
C ARG A 489 -0.05 -15.47 6.79
N CYS A 490 -0.29 -16.77 6.99
CA CYS A 490 -0.98 -17.60 6.00
C CYS A 490 -2.43 -17.12 5.79
N ALA A 491 -3.16 -16.85 6.88
CA ALA A 491 -4.54 -16.38 6.84
C ALA A 491 -4.66 -15.07 6.07
N ARG A 492 -3.75 -14.11 6.30
CA ARG A 492 -3.67 -12.83 5.60
C ARG A 492 -3.70 -12.97 4.09
N ILE A 493 -2.92 -13.91 3.54
CA ILE A 493 -2.90 -14.19 2.09
C ILE A 493 -4.26 -14.72 1.63
N ILE A 494 -4.76 -15.75 2.30
CA ILE A 494 -6.01 -16.43 1.92
C ILE A 494 -7.16 -15.43 1.91
N VAL A 495 -7.36 -14.69 3.01
CA VAL A 495 -8.51 -13.81 3.16
C VAL A 495 -8.39 -12.57 2.28
N SER A 496 -7.20 -11.98 2.13
CA SER A 496 -7.00 -10.78 1.32
C SER A 496 -7.15 -11.09 -0.17
N LEU A 497 -6.47 -12.12 -0.70
CA LEU A 497 -6.59 -12.46 -2.12
C LEU A 497 -8.01 -12.88 -2.49
N ARG A 498 -8.68 -13.71 -1.66
CA ARG A 498 -10.08 -14.06 -1.90
C ARG A 498 -11.02 -12.85 -1.86
N PHE A 499 -10.76 -11.86 -1.02
CA PHE A 499 -11.51 -10.61 -1.03
C PHE A 499 -11.33 -9.86 -2.37
N HIS A 500 -10.11 -9.70 -2.85
CA HIS A 500 -9.84 -8.99 -4.12
C HIS A 500 -10.24 -9.77 -5.38
N LEU A 501 -10.52 -11.07 -5.25
CA LEU A 501 -11.10 -11.94 -6.28
C LEU A 501 -12.64 -12.04 -6.17
N ASP A 502 -13.27 -11.28 -5.27
CA ASP A 502 -14.72 -11.33 -4.99
C ASP A 502 -15.23 -12.71 -4.48
N GLU A 503 -14.35 -13.53 -3.90
CA GLU A 503 -14.65 -14.87 -3.37
C GLU A 503 -14.96 -14.86 -1.86
N MET A 504 -14.64 -13.77 -1.15
CA MET A 504 -14.83 -13.68 0.30
C MET A 504 -15.28 -12.28 0.73
N THR A 505 -16.33 -12.23 1.55
CA THR A 505 -16.81 -11.00 2.19
C THR A 505 -15.98 -10.64 3.42
N PRO A 506 -15.89 -9.37 3.82
CA PRO A 506 -15.19 -8.97 5.04
C PRO A 506 -15.63 -9.70 6.31
N GLN A 507 -16.92 -10.03 6.43
CA GLN A 507 -17.43 -10.81 7.56
C GLN A 507 -16.84 -12.23 7.58
N GLN A 508 -16.78 -12.91 6.42
CA GLN A 508 -16.14 -14.21 6.30
C GLN A 508 -14.63 -14.15 6.60
N MET A 509 -13.96 -13.04 6.26
CA MET A 509 -12.55 -12.83 6.64
C MET A 509 -12.39 -12.77 8.17
N ILE A 510 -13.27 -12.04 8.86
CA ILE A 510 -13.27 -11.94 10.33
C ILE A 510 -13.49 -13.31 10.95
N ASP A 511 -14.52 -14.03 10.50
CA ASP A 511 -14.86 -15.34 11.04
C ASP A 511 -13.72 -16.36 10.79
N PHE A 512 -13.04 -16.30 9.64
CA PHE A 512 -11.85 -17.11 9.38
C PHE A 512 -10.74 -16.85 10.41
N LEU A 513 -10.41 -15.58 10.69
CA LEU A 513 -9.37 -15.22 11.66
C LEU A 513 -9.74 -15.64 13.09
N VAL A 514 -11.01 -15.52 13.48
CA VAL A 514 -11.48 -15.92 14.81
C VAL A 514 -11.46 -17.44 14.94
N GLU A 515 -12.07 -18.15 14.00
CA GLU A 515 -12.34 -19.57 14.13
C GLU A 515 -11.11 -20.44 13.89
N ARG A 516 -10.27 -20.06 12.91
CA ARG A 516 -9.13 -20.87 12.46
C ARG A 516 -7.78 -20.42 13.01
N VAL A 517 -7.61 -19.14 13.32
CA VAL A 517 -6.33 -18.62 13.88
C VAL A 517 -6.44 -18.41 15.40
N GLY A 518 -7.64 -18.13 15.92
CA GLY A 518 -7.87 -17.87 17.33
C GLY A 518 -7.67 -16.41 17.72
N HIS A 519 -7.84 -15.47 16.78
CA HIS A 519 -7.89 -14.04 17.09
C HIS A 519 -9.12 -13.71 17.94
N GLU A 520 -9.02 -12.67 18.77
CA GLU A 520 -10.20 -12.03 19.35
C GLU A 520 -11.00 -11.34 18.24
N ARG A 521 -12.34 -11.32 18.32
CA ARG A 521 -13.19 -10.76 17.25
C ARG A 521 -12.87 -9.30 16.94
N SER A 522 -12.66 -8.48 17.98
CA SER A 522 -12.25 -7.07 17.81
C SER A 522 -10.92 -6.93 17.07
N GLY A 523 -9.91 -7.73 17.45
CA GLY A 523 -8.61 -7.77 16.77
C GLY A 523 -8.73 -8.21 15.30
N ALA A 524 -9.53 -9.24 15.03
CA ALA A 524 -9.82 -9.71 13.68
C ALA A 524 -10.51 -8.63 12.83
N THR A 525 -11.50 -7.91 13.38
CA THR A 525 -12.17 -6.80 12.68
C THR A 525 -11.19 -5.68 12.32
N SER A 526 -10.31 -5.27 13.25
CA SER A 526 -9.29 -4.25 12.97
C SER A 526 -8.32 -4.68 11.89
N GLU A 527 -7.89 -5.94 11.89
CA GLU A 527 -7.01 -6.49 10.86
C GLU A 527 -7.69 -6.54 9.49
N VAL A 528 -8.93 -7.03 9.40
CA VAL A 528 -9.69 -7.05 8.13
C VAL A 528 -9.91 -5.63 7.60
N ARG A 529 -10.23 -4.66 8.48
CA ARG A 529 -10.34 -3.25 8.10
C ARG A 529 -9.05 -2.73 7.45
N ARG A 530 -7.89 -3.12 7.97
CA ARG A 530 -6.59 -2.78 7.36
C ARG A 530 -6.40 -3.46 6.02
N TYR A 531 -6.76 -4.74 5.87
CA TYR A 531 -6.55 -5.49 4.62
C TYR A 531 -7.33 -4.91 3.45
N ILE A 532 -8.51 -4.34 3.71
CA ILE A 532 -9.41 -3.80 2.68
C ILE A 532 -9.41 -2.27 2.60
N GLY A 533 -8.57 -1.61 3.40
CA GLY A 533 -8.53 -0.15 3.54
C GLY A 533 -8.14 0.55 2.23
N GLY A 534 -7.19 -0.03 1.50
CA GLY A 534 -6.67 0.53 0.24
C GLY A 534 -5.43 1.41 0.40
N ASP A 535 -4.92 1.57 1.63
CA ASP A 535 -3.73 2.38 1.93
C ASP A 535 -2.42 1.77 1.39
N TYR A 536 -2.44 0.49 1.01
CA TYR A 536 -1.31 -0.24 0.46
C TYR A 536 -1.80 -1.34 -0.49
N SER A 537 -0.91 -1.83 -1.38
CA SER A 537 -1.24 -2.89 -2.34
C SER A 537 -1.74 -4.15 -1.62
N PRO A 538 -2.75 -4.85 -2.15
CA PRO A 538 -3.17 -6.16 -1.63
C PRO A 538 -2.04 -7.17 -1.48
N LEU A 539 -1.00 -7.07 -2.33
CA LEU A 539 0.15 -7.95 -2.27
C LEU A 539 1.04 -7.72 -1.04
N TYR A 540 0.87 -6.62 -0.32
CA TYR A 540 1.57 -6.41 0.96
C TYR A 540 1.32 -7.57 1.94
N GLN A 541 0.08 -8.08 1.97
CA GLN A 541 -0.27 -9.23 2.79
C GLN A 541 0.41 -10.52 2.33
N CYS A 542 0.68 -10.64 1.03
CA CYS A 542 1.45 -11.73 0.44
C CYS A 542 2.94 -11.64 0.77
N GLY A 543 3.50 -10.42 0.81
CA GLY A 543 4.92 -10.17 1.03
C GLY A 543 5.53 -10.90 2.23
N TYR A 544 4.78 -11.01 3.34
CA TYR A 544 5.18 -11.75 4.54
C TYR A 544 5.56 -13.22 4.26
N MET A 545 4.57 -14.07 3.97
CA MET A 545 4.81 -15.51 3.86
C MET A 545 5.42 -15.87 2.51
N VAL A 546 5.00 -15.22 1.41
CA VAL A 546 5.55 -15.52 0.08
C VAL A 546 7.02 -15.12 0.01
N GLY A 547 7.36 -13.94 0.52
CA GLY A 547 8.74 -13.48 0.63
C GLY A 547 9.62 -14.38 1.51
N ALA A 548 9.08 -14.84 2.64
CA ALA A 548 9.79 -15.80 3.50
C ALA A 548 10.04 -17.16 2.80
N LEU A 549 9.08 -17.64 2.00
CA LEU A 549 9.25 -18.85 1.21
C LEU A 549 10.30 -18.66 0.10
N GLN A 550 10.36 -17.50 -0.56
CA GLN A 550 11.45 -17.15 -1.47
C GLN A 550 12.81 -17.19 -0.75
N MET A 551 12.93 -16.48 0.37
CA MET A 551 14.15 -16.44 1.17
C MET A 551 14.59 -17.82 1.64
N ARG A 552 13.66 -18.66 2.12
CA ARG A 552 13.93 -20.03 2.54
C ARG A 552 14.36 -20.92 1.38
N ALA A 553 13.72 -20.80 0.21
CA ALA A 553 14.12 -21.54 -0.99
C ALA A 553 15.51 -21.12 -1.47
N LEU A 554 15.82 -19.82 -1.45
CA LEU A 554 17.12 -19.29 -1.83
C LEU A 554 18.22 -19.69 -0.84
N HIS A 555 17.93 -19.68 0.46
CA HIS A 555 18.84 -20.17 1.49
C HIS A 555 19.16 -21.65 1.28
N ARG A 556 18.13 -22.50 1.05
CA ARG A 556 18.33 -23.91 0.70
C ARG A 556 19.24 -24.07 -0.52
N GLU A 557 18.96 -23.30 -1.58
CA GLU A 557 19.72 -23.34 -2.82
C GLU A 557 21.21 -23.00 -2.63
N LEU A 558 21.52 -21.98 -1.82
CA LEU A 558 22.87 -21.40 -1.74
C LEU A 558 23.67 -21.83 -0.51
N VAL A 559 23.01 -22.25 0.58
CA VAL A 559 23.65 -22.60 1.87
C VAL A 559 23.57 -24.11 2.11
N GLU A 560 22.39 -24.71 1.94
CA GLU A 560 22.22 -26.15 2.13
C GLU A 560 22.67 -26.94 0.88
N GLY A 561 22.55 -26.36 -0.32
CA GLY A 561 22.87 -27.03 -1.58
C GLY A 561 21.82 -28.06 -2.00
N GLU A 562 21.94 -28.57 -3.23
CA GLU A 562 21.03 -29.62 -3.70
C GLU A 562 21.29 -30.95 -2.97
N ASP A 563 20.22 -31.68 -2.65
CA ASP A 563 20.23 -33.03 -2.06
C ASP A 563 20.97 -33.18 -0.71
N GLY A 564 21.04 -32.12 0.09
CA GLY A 564 21.66 -32.15 1.43
C GLY A 564 23.18 -32.13 1.41
N GLY A 565 23.78 -31.63 0.33
CA GLY A 565 25.21 -31.31 0.24
C GLY A 565 25.63 -30.13 1.13
N ARG A 566 26.74 -29.48 0.78
CA ARG A 566 27.10 -28.16 1.32
C ARG A 566 26.95 -27.14 0.20
N GLY A 567 26.14 -26.11 0.42
CA GLY A 567 25.97 -25.01 -0.52
C GLY A 567 27.23 -24.18 -0.72
N ALA A 568 27.17 -23.23 -1.65
CA ALA A 568 28.27 -22.34 -2.00
C ALA A 568 28.59 -21.30 -0.92
N MET A 569 27.68 -21.08 0.04
CA MET A 569 27.77 -20.04 1.06
C MET A 569 27.57 -20.60 2.48
N THR A 570 28.12 -19.92 3.49
CA THR A 570 27.69 -20.09 4.89
C THR A 570 26.41 -19.28 5.15
N ASP A 571 25.68 -19.56 6.25
CA ASP A 571 24.52 -18.77 6.67
C ASP A 571 24.86 -17.26 6.71
N LYS A 572 25.98 -16.89 7.33
CA LYS A 572 26.42 -15.49 7.40
C LYS A 572 26.72 -14.87 6.05
N GLN A 573 27.45 -15.56 5.18
CA GLN A 573 27.73 -15.05 3.84
C GLN A 573 26.45 -14.80 3.05
N PHE A 574 25.49 -15.72 3.14
CA PHE A 574 24.19 -15.58 2.51
C PHE A 574 23.41 -14.39 3.07
N ASN A 575 23.20 -14.35 4.39
CA ASN A 575 22.41 -13.32 5.05
C ASN A 575 23.02 -11.92 4.88
N ASP A 576 24.35 -11.79 4.99
CA ASP A 576 25.04 -10.51 4.78
C ASP A 576 24.90 -10.03 3.32
N ARG A 577 25.04 -10.94 2.33
CA ARG A 577 24.88 -10.57 0.92
C ARG A 577 23.46 -10.13 0.61
N VAL A 578 22.44 -10.81 1.12
CA VAL A 578 21.03 -10.39 0.94
C VAL A 578 20.80 -9.00 1.51
N LEU A 579 21.28 -8.72 2.74
CA LEU A 579 21.10 -7.41 3.38
C LEU A 579 21.74 -6.27 2.57
N LEU A 580 22.89 -6.51 1.94
CA LEU A 580 23.58 -5.49 1.16
C LEU A 580 22.79 -5.06 -0.07
N GLU A 581 21.99 -5.94 -0.69
CA GLU A 581 21.22 -5.62 -1.91
C GLU A 581 20.12 -4.57 -1.70
N GLY A 582 19.66 -4.39 -0.46
CA GLY A 582 18.51 -3.56 -0.13
C GLY A 582 17.17 -4.25 -0.41
N PRO A 583 16.03 -3.62 -0.06
CA PRO A 583 14.70 -4.23 -0.07
C PRO A 583 14.09 -4.44 -1.47
N ILE A 584 14.83 -5.01 -2.41
CA ILE A 584 14.40 -5.22 -3.81
C ILE A 584 13.78 -6.61 -4.04
N PRO A 585 13.11 -6.87 -5.17
CA PRO A 585 12.53 -8.19 -5.48
C PRO A 585 13.56 -9.33 -5.34
N ILE A 586 13.16 -10.39 -4.63
CA ILE A 586 14.06 -11.50 -4.27
C ILE A 586 14.57 -12.24 -5.51
N GLU A 587 13.82 -12.25 -6.63
CA GLU A 587 14.29 -12.78 -7.93
C GLU A 587 15.59 -12.10 -8.40
N LEU A 588 15.71 -10.79 -8.18
CA LEU A 588 16.90 -10.02 -8.56
C LEU A 588 18.05 -10.21 -7.57
N ILE A 589 17.73 -10.35 -6.28
CA ILE A 589 18.71 -10.75 -5.25
C ILE A 589 19.27 -12.12 -5.59
N ARG A 590 18.42 -13.08 -5.94
CA ARG A 590 18.81 -14.42 -6.39
C ARG A 590 19.76 -14.35 -7.59
N ALA A 591 19.49 -13.51 -8.58
CA ALA A 591 20.39 -13.31 -9.72
C ALA A 591 21.75 -12.72 -9.29
N SER A 592 21.76 -11.67 -8.45
CA SER A 592 23.00 -11.06 -7.94
C SER A 592 23.82 -12.06 -7.11
N LEU A 593 23.19 -12.83 -6.23
CA LEU A 593 23.88 -13.82 -5.39
C LEU A 593 24.50 -14.97 -6.19
N ARG A 594 23.92 -15.31 -7.36
CA ARG A 594 24.38 -16.35 -8.28
C ARG A 594 25.32 -15.83 -9.37
N ASP A 595 25.62 -14.53 -9.38
CA ASP A 595 26.36 -13.86 -10.45
C ASP A 595 25.74 -14.11 -11.84
N GLU A 596 24.40 -14.17 -11.89
CA GLU A 596 23.60 -14.39 -13.09
C GLU A 596 23.09 -13.07 -13.68
N GLN A 597 22.88 -13.07 -15.00
CA GLN A 597 22.21 -11.97 -15.69
C GLN A 597 20.76 -11.85 -15.19
N PRO A 598 20.32 -10.67 -14.69
CA PRO A 598 18.97 -10.51 -14.19
C PRO A 598 17.96 -10.62 -15.34
N LYS A 599 16.87 -11.33 -15.08
CA LYS A 599 15.77 -11.48 -16.04
C LYS A 599 14.77 -10.33 -15.84
N THR A 600 14.12 -9.93 -16.93
CA THR A 600 13.01 -8.96 -16.91
C THR A 600 11.68 -9.60 -16.51
N GLU A 601 11.58 -10.93 -16.56
CA GLU A 601 10.39 -11.68 -16.18
C GLU A 601 10.78 -12.77 -15.16
N ALA A 602 9.99 -12.87 -14.09
CA ALA A 602 10.14 -13.91 -13.10
C ALA A 602 9.70 -15.27 -13.65
N LYS A 603 10.53 -16.29 -13.42
CA LYS A 603 10.19 -17.69 -13.78
C LYS A 603 10.42 -18.65 -12.63
N TRP A 604 10.85 -18.14 -11.48
CA TRP A 604 11.22 -18.93 -10.34
C TRP A 604 10.00 -19.35 -9.53
N MET A 605 9.76 -20.66 -9.53
CA MET A 605 8.74 -21.31 -8.70
C MET A 605 9.42 -21.87 -7.45
N PHE A 606 9.37 -21.13 -6.34
CA PHE A 606 10.05 -21.45 -5.07
C PHE A 606 9.20 -22.27 -4.07
N ALA A 607 7.88 -22.17 -4.17
CA ALA A 607 6.94 -22.95 -3.38
C ALA A 607 6.71 -24.30 -4.07
N GLY A 608 7.49 -25.30 -3.65
CA GLY A 608 7.37 -26.69 -4.05
C GLY A 608 8.27 -27.56 -3.17
N GLU A 609 7.71 -28.57 -2.50
CA GLU A 609 8.47 -29.49 -1.67
C GLU A 609 9.32 -30.45 -2.53
N ARG A 610 10.65 -30.40 -2.35
CA ARG A 610 11.35 -31.68 -2.16
C ARG A 610 11.05 -32.09 -0.71
N LYS A 611 10.34 -33.23 -0.59
CA LYS A 611 10.02 -33.91 0.68
C LYS A 611 11.27 -34.26 1.46
#